data_AF-A0A7W9X877-F1
#
_entry.id   AF-A0A7W9X877-F1
#
_cell.length_a   1.000
_cell.length_b   1.000
_cell.length_c   1.000
_cell.angle_alpha   90.00
_cell.angle_beta   90.00
_cell.angle_gamma   90.00
#
_symmetry.space_group_name_H-M   'P 1'
#
loop_
_entity.id
_entity.type
_entity.pdbx_description
1 polymer ?
#
loop_
_entity_poly.entity_id
_entity_poly.type
_entity_poly.pdbx_seq_one_letter_code
_entity_poly.pdbx_strand_id
1 'polypeptide(L)'
;MKILDSGREKVRKWPALAITLLASLAAFSCYTSMYAFRKAFAAGTFEHLSYLHIDYKVWLVLTQMIGYTLSKFYGIRFIAESSSKKRAANLVRLILISWLALLFFALVPPPWNIGFMLINGFPLGMIWGLVFSYLEGRKATEFMGAVMSISLIFASGFVKTVARTLMGILPINQYWMPFCTGLIFLLPFLLSVYCLELIPAPTKEDQQLRTKRAPMNAAQRKNFVSSFLPGIIITLIIYVLLTILRDMRDNFEVEIWANFKIHDNHIYTKTDTIVSLAVLLIISLLILIRDNLKAFMVIHLIIITGCVLAGVATFIFDRNYIGPVAWMCMVGLGLYMAYIPYNAIFYERMIANFHFKSNVGFIIYICDSVGYLGSASVLIFREFSTVNISWGVFFKQTVYTVSIVGGICAIASLIYFRNKTIYHNKENSTKHNDEISKPDHQLDSVGELILQDK
;
A
#
# COMPACT_ATOMS: atom_id res chain seq x y z
N MET A 1 27.89 17.11 3.42
CA MET A 1 27.12 18.26 2.90
C MET A 1 27.60 18.70 1.51
N LYS A 2 28.84 19.17 1.32
CA LYS A 2 29.35 19.64 0.01
C LYS A 2 29.11 18.70 -1.19
N ILE A 3 29.25 17.38 -1.02
CA ILE A 3 29.00 16.38 -2.07
C ILE A 3 27.49 16.30 -2.45
N LEU A 4 26.61 16.36 -1.45
CA LEU A 4 25.16 16.35 -1.67
C LEU A 4 24.70 17.65 -2.33
N ASP A 5 25.27 18.78 -1.94
CA ASP A 5 24.91 20.09 -2.51
C ASP A 5 25.36 20.20 -3.97
N SER A 6 26.58 19.77 -4.29
CA SER A 6 27.05 19.70 -5.69
C SER A 6 26.24 18.72 -6.54
N GLY A 7 25.85 17.57 -5.96
CA GLY A 7 25.00 16.59 -6.63
C GLY A 7 23.60 17.14 -6.93
N ARG A 8 22.98 17.83 -5.97
CA ARG A 8 21.67 18.49 -6.14
C ARG A 8 21.71 19.54 -7.23
N GLU A 9 22.78 20.33 -7.32
CA GLU A 9 22.92 21.33 -8.38
C GLU A 9 23.03 20.71 -9.77
N LYS A 10 23.71 19.57 -9.91
CA LYS A 10 23.80 18.83 -11.17
C LYS A 10 22.43 18.26 -11.57
N VAL A 11 21.75 17.57 -10.64
CA VAL A 11 20.42 16.96 -10.90
C VAL A 11 19.36 18.02 -11.20
N ARG A 12 19.46 19.22 -10.60
CA ARG A 12 18.54 20.32 -10.89
C ARG A 12 18.56 20.77 -12.35
N LYS A 13 19.66 20.55 -13.08
CA LYS A 13 19.78 20.87 -14.51
C LYS A 13 19.23 19.77 -15.42
N TRP A 14 18.81 18.63 -14.87
CA TRP A 14 18.32 17.51 -15.67
C TRP A 14 16.91 17.77 -16.20
N PRO A 15 16.52 17.10 -17.31
CA PRO A 15 15.15 17.10 -17.79
C PRO A 15 14.18 16.58 -16.72
N ALA A 16 12.96 17.12 -16.69
CA ALA A 16 11.92 16.72 -15.73
C ALA A 16 11.62 15.20 -15.74
N LEU A 17 11.70 14.58 -16.92
CA LEU A 17 11.52 13.14 -17.08
C LEU A 17 12.65 12.35 -16.39
N ALA A 18 13.91 12.78 -16.52
CA ALA A 18 15.04 12.13 -15.87
C ALA A 18 14.95 12.24 -14.34
N ILE A 19 14.53 13.40 -13.82
CA ILE A 19 14.28 13.60 -12.38
C ILE A 19 13.15 12.67 -11.90
N THR A 20 12.09 12.54 -12.69
CA THR A 20 10.95 11.66 -12.37
C THR A 20 11.37 10.19 -12.34
N LEU A 21 12.14 9.73 -13.32
CA LEU A 21 12.66 8.36 -13.36
C LEU A 21 13.63 8.08 -12.20
N LEU A 22 14.54 9.02 -11.90
CA LEU A 22 15.43 8.90 -10.75
C LEU A 22 14.63 8.78 -9.46
N ALA A 23 13.62 9.64 -9.27
CA ALA A 23 12.77 9.62 -8.09
C ALA A 23 11.97 8.31 -7.96
N SER A 24 11.35 7.85 -9.04
CA SER A 24 10.66 6.55 -9.10
C SER A 24 11.57 5.39 -8.75
N LEU A 25 12.74 5.30 -9.39
CA LEU A 25 13.69 4.18 -9.20
C LEU A 25 14.33 4.22 -7.81
N ALA A 26 14.72 5.39 -7.32
CA ALA A 26 15.28 5.54 -5.98
C ALA A 26 14.25 5.19 -4.90
N ALA A 27 12.99 5.60 -5.08
CA ALA A 27 11.92 5.26 -4.15
C ALA A 27 11.57 3.77 -4.19
N PHE A 28 11.46 3.17 -5.38
CA PHE A 28 11.29 1.74 -5.59
C PHE A 28 12.42 0.95 -4.91
N SER A 29 13.67 1.27 -5.21
CA SER A 29 14.84 0.57 -4.66
C SER A 29 14.99 0.76 -3.15
N CYS A 30 14.72 1.96 -2.63
CA CYS A 30 14.71 2.25 -1.19
C CYS A 30 13.70 1.35 -0.47
N TYR A 31 12.49 1.24 -1.02
CA TYR A 31 11.43 0.48 -0.39
C TYR A 31 11.58 -1.03 -0.58
N THR A 32 12.07 -1.47 -1.73
CA THR A 32 12.50 -2.86 -1.95
C THR A 32 13.58 -3.28 -0.95
N SER A 33 14.55 -2.41 -0.69
CA SER A 33 15.60 -2.69 0.28
C SER A 33 15.08 -2.71 1.72
N MET A 34 14.14 -1.82 2.06
CA MET A 34 13.47 -1.87 3.37
C MET A 34 12.74 -3.20 3.59
N TYR A 35 12.15 -3.77 2.54
CA TYR A 35 11.43 -5.04 2.61
C TYR A 35 12.30 -6.20 3.09
N ALA A 36 13.63 -6.14 2.91
CA ALA A 36 14.55 -7.13 3.46
C ALA A 36 14.46 -7.23 4.99
N PHE A 37 14.36 -6.08 5.67
CA PHE A 37 14.24 -6.01 7.13
C PHE A 37 12.85 -6.39 7.63
N ARG A 38 11.84 -6.39 6.73
CA ARG A 38 10.47 -6.77 7.04
C ARG A 38 10.21 -8.25 6.79
N LYS A 39 10.58 -8.77 5.62
CA LYS A 39 10.04 -10.03 5.06
C LYS A 39 11.05 -11.15 4.95
N ALA A 40 12.34 -10.91 5.23
CA ALA A 40 13.33 -11.98 5.19
C ALA A 40 12.98 -13.14 6.13
N PHE A 41 12.43 -12.88 7.33
CA PHE A 41 12.02 -13.96 8.26
C PHE A 41 10.94 -14.88 7.69
N ALA A 42 10.07 -14.38 6.80
CA ALA A 42 9.01 -15.19 6.19
C ALA A 42 9.55 -16.25 5.21
N ALA A 43 10.84 -16.19 4.85
CA ALA A 43 11.53 -17.25 4.11
C ALA A 43 11.85 -18.49 4.97
N GLY A 44 11.85 -18.36 6.30
CA GLY A 44 11.97 -19.47 7.23
C GLY A 44 10.62 -20.18 7.42
N THR A 45 10.64 -21.50 7.59
CA THR A 45 9.45 -22.32 7.88
C THR A 45 9.22 -22.56 9.37
N PHE A 46 10.26 -22.41 10.20
CA PHE A 46 10.26 -22.61 11.65
C PHE A 46 9.56 -23.92 12.07
N GLU A 47 9.83 -24.99 11.33
CA GLU A 47 9.18 -26.29 11.50
C GLU A 47 9.28 -26.83 12.93
N HIS A 48 8.19 -27.46 13.38
CA HIS A 48 8.06 -28.11 14.69
C HIS A 48 8.18 -27.20 15.92
N LEU A 49 8.14 -25.88 15.74
CA LEU A 49 8.13 -24.92 16.84
C LEU A 49 6.72 -24.38 17.06
N SER A 50 6.13 -24.68 18.20
CA SER A 50 4.87 -24.09 18.64
C SER A 50 4.98 -23.60 20.08
N TYR A 51 4.26 -22.53 20.38
CA TYR A 51 4.19 -21.95 21.73
C TYR A 51 2.75 -21.59 22.03
N LEU A 52 2.24 -22.04 23.19
CA LEU A 52 0.82 -21.90 23.56
C LEU A 52 -0.13 -22.44 22.47
N HIS A 53 0.21 -23.58 21.86
CA HIS A 53 -0.54 -24.21 20.76
C HIS A 53 -0.66 -23.37 19.47
N ILE A 54 0.13 -22.29 19.35
CA ILE A 54 0.21 -21.45 18.16
C ILE A 54 1.57 -21.67 17.50
N ASP A 55 1.58 -21.81 16.18
CA ASP A 55 2.79 -21.92 15.37
C ASP A 55 3.74 -20.73 15.60
N TYR A 56 5.03 -21.01 15.77
CA TYR A 56 6.03 -19.99 16.07
C TYR A 56 6.12 -18.92 14.99
N LYS A 57 5.99 -19.28 13.70
CA LYS A 57 5.99 -18.31 12.60
C LYS A 57 4.78 -17.39 12.68
N VAL A 58 3.62 -17.92 13.07
CA VAL A 58 2.41 -17.11 13.28
C VAL A 58 2.63 -16.09 14.39
N TRP A 59 3.28 -16.46 15.50
CA TRP A 59 3.69 -15.49 16.53
C TRP A 59 4.57 -14.38 15.97
N LEU A 60 5.60 -14.71 15.18
CA LEU A 60 6.49 -13.70 14.57
C LEU A 60 5.71 -12.73 13.68
N VAL A 61 4.80 -13.25 12.85
CA VAL A 61 3.94 -12.46 11.97
C VAL A 61 3.03 -11.53 12.79
N LEU A 62 2.33 -12.07 13.79
CA LEU A 62 1.41 -11.30 14.64
C LEU A 62 2.14 -10.19 15.40
N THR A 63 3.25 -10.51 16.05
CA THR A 63 4.01 -9.55 16.85
C THR A 63 4.63 -8.44 15.99
N GLN A 64 5.13 -8.77 14.78
CA GLN A 64 5.57 -7.76 13.82
C GLN A 64 4.41 -6.88 13.34
N MET A 65 3.26 -7.47 13.02
CA MET A 65 2.07 -6.74 12.56
C MET A 65 1.53 -5.78 13.63
N ILE A 66 1.57 -6.15 14.90
CA ILE A 66 1.21 -5.24 16.01
C ILE A 66 2.14 -4.02 16.02
N GLY A 67 3.45 -4.24 15.89
CA GLY A 67 4.43 -3.14 15.75
C GLY A 67 4.10 -2.22 14.59
N TYR A 68 3.77 -2.78 13.41
CA TYR A 68 3.34 -2.02 12.24
C TYR A 68 2.06 -1.22 12.50
N THR A 69 1.05 -1.81 13.12
CA THR A 69 -0.21 -1.13 13.43
C THR A 69 0.02 0.05 14.38
N LEU A 70 0.80 -0.14 15.45
CA LEU A 70 1.17 0.93 16.38
C LEU A 70 1.94 2.06 15.67
N SER A 71 2.81 1.70 14.71
CA SER A 71 3.55 2.68 13.91
C SER A 71 2.67 3.55 13.04
N LYS A 72 1.50 3.07 12.59
CA LYS A 72 0.57 3.85 11.75
C LYS A 72 -0.06 4.96 12.56
N PHE A 73 -0.42 4.70 13.81
CA PHE A 73 -0.94 5.71 14.73
C PHE A 73 0.12 6.75 15.10
N TYR A 74 1.32 6.30 15.49
CA TYR A 74 2.43 7.20 15.83
C TYR A 74 2.95 7.99 14.61
N GLY A 75 2.99 7.31 13.46
CA GLY A 75 3.52 7.81 12.20
C GLY A 75 2.80 9.01 11.65
N ILE A 76 1.49 9.17 11.91
CA ILE A 76 0.73 10.36 11.48
C ILE A 76 1.37 11.63 12.04
N ARG A 77 1.68 11.64 13.35
CA ARG A 77 2.32 12.76 14.02
C ARG A 77 3.78 12.90 13.58
N PHE A 78 4.52 11.79 13.58
CA PHE A 78 5.93 11.79 13.24
C PHE A 78 6.22 12.28 11.82
N ILE A 79 5.44 11.84 10.82
CA ILE A 79 5.60 12.25 9.42
C ILE A 79 5.19 13.71 9.25
N ALA A 80 4.12 14.16 9.90
CA ALA A 80 3.67 15.56 9.84
C ALA A 80 4.70 16.53 10.46
N GLU A 81 5.40 16.12 11.51
CA GLU A 81 6.43 16.91 12.19
C GLU A 81 7.84 16.77 11.55
N SER A 82 8.03 15.78 10.66
CA SER A 82 9.32 15.49 10.05
C SER A 82 9.69 16.55 9.00
N SER A 83 10.56 17.49 9.40
CA SER A 83 11.14 18.47 8.49
C SER A 83 11.89 17.81 7.33
N SER A 84 11.82 18.39 6.13
CA SER A 84 12.51 17.89 4.92
C SER A 84 14.00 17.63 5.14
N LYS A 85 14.68 18.43 5.97
CA LYS A 85 16.11 18.32 6.27
C LYS A 85 16.50 17.09 7.11
N LYS A 86 15.57 16.47 7.84
CA LYS A 86 15.84 15.33 8.74
C LYS A 86 15.37 13.99 8.15
N ARG A 87 14.78 13.98 6.95
CA ARG A 87 14.13 12.79 6.38
C ARG A 87 15.11 11.64 6.14
N ALA A 88 16.24 11.86 5.47
CA ALA A 88 17.24 10.81 5.30
C ALA A 88 17.79 10.26 6.62
N ALA A 89 18.10 11.15 7.58
CA ALA A 89 18.57 10.73 8.90
C ALA A 89 17.51 9.87 9.63
N ASN A 90 16.23 10.23 9.51
CA ASN A 90 15.13 9.45 10.08
C ASN A 90 14.99 8.09 9.38
N LEU A 91 15.05 8.04 8.05
CA LEU A 91 15.03 6.78 7.29
C LEU A 91 16.14 5.81 7.73
N VAL A 92 17.36 6.29 7.84
CA VAL A 92 18.51 5.48 8.29
C VAL A 92 18.33 5.02 9.73
N ARG A 93 17.94 5.91 10.65
CA ARG A 93 17.71 5.54 12.07
C ARG A 93 16.63 4.47 12.20
N LEU A 94 15.51 4.60 11.50
CA LEU A 94 14.42 3.64 11.56
C LEU A 94 14.88 2.26 11.06
N ILE A 95 15.60 2.19 9.94
CA ILE A 95 16.17 0.92 9.45
C ILE A 95 17.18 0.34 10.43
N LEU A 96 18.08 1.15 11.00
CA LEU A 96 19.06 0.65 11.95
C LEU A 96 18.42 0.09 13.22
N ILE A 97 17.37 0.74 13.75
CA ILE A 97 16.61 0.20 14.90
C ILE A 97 15.98 -1.15 14.53
N SER A 98 15.34 -1.25 13.37
CA SER A 98 14.74 -2.51 12.90
C SER A 98 15.78 -3.60 12.65
N TRP A 99 16.96 -3.24 12.16
CA TRP A 99 18.06 -4.16 11.90
C TRP A 99 18.70 -4.66 13.19
N LEU A 100 18.91 -3.79 14.18
CA LEU A 100 19.37 -4.18 15.51
C LEU A 100 18.35 -5.09 16.21
N ALA A 101 17.05 -4.85 16.04
CA ALA A 101 16.04 -5.76 16.54
C ALA A 101 16.16 -7.17 15.92
N LEU A 102 16.51 -7.28 14.63
CA LEU A 102 16.78 -8.58 13.99
C LEU A 102 18.06 -9.25 14.52
N LEU A 103 19.07 -8.47 14.92
CA LEU A 103 20.25 -9.01 15.59
C LEU A 103 19.88 -9.62 16.94
N PHE A 104 19.11 -8.91 17.77
CA PHE A 104 18.65 -9.44 19.05
C PHE A 104 17.68 -10.62 18.87
N PHE A 105 16.86 -10.62 17.81
CA PHE A 105 16.05 -11.78 17.45
C PHE A 105 16.90 -13.04 17.20
N ALA A 106 18.08 -12.89 16.59
CA ALA A 106 19.02 -13.99 16.35
C ALA A 106 19.80 -14.44 17.59
N LEU A 107 20.10 -13.51 18.51
CA LEU A 107 20.90 -13.78 19.71
C LEU A 107 20.08 -14.33 20.88
N VAL A 108 18.83 -13.90 21.02
CA VAL A 108 17.97 -14.29 22.14
C VAL A 108 17.28 -15.62 21.82
N PRO A 109 17.24 -16.59 22.75
CA PRO A 109 16.57 -17.86 22.50
C PRO A 109 15.04 -17.71 22.40
N PRO A 110 14.36 -18.55 21.59
CA PRO A 110 12.90 -18.68 21.63
C PRO A 110 12.40 -19.09 23.03
N PRO A 111 11.21 -18.62 23.48
CA PRO A 111 10.26 -17.76 22.78
C PRO A 111 10.51 -16.25 22.98
N TRP A 112 11.48 -15.86 23.81
CA TRP A 112 11.71 -14.46 24.20
C TRP A 112 12.10 -13.56 23.02
N ASN A 113 12.65 -14.14 21.96
CA ASN A 113 13.00 -13.42 20.75
C ASN A 113 11.80 -12.88 19.96
N ILE A 114 10.59 -13.43 20.14
CA ILE A 114 9.35 -12.97 19.49
C ILE A 114 9.13 -11.47 19.75
N GLY A 115 9.44 -10.98 20.96
CA GLY A 115 9.28 -9.57 21.32
C GLY A 115 10.09 -8.60 20.43
N PHE A 116 11.24 -9.01 19.91
CA PHE A 116 12.03 -8.18 19.01
C PHE A 116 11.36 -8.00 17.64
N MET A 117 10.42 -8.87 17.24
CA MET A 117 9.64 -8.65 16.02
C MET A 117 8.72 -7.42 16.13
N LEU A 118 8.27 -7.07 17.33
CA LEU A 118 7.49 -5.84 17.56
C LEU A 118 8.38 -4.60 17.35
N ILE A 119 9.57 -4.61 17.96
CA ILE A 119 10.56 -3.54 17.83
C ILE A 119 11.05 -3.45 16.38
N ASN A 120 11.17 -4.57 15.68
CA ASN A 120 11.47 -4.59 14.26
C ASN A 120 10.34 -3.97 13.43
N GLY A 121 9.09 -4.34 13.69
CA GLY A 121 7.93 -3.90 12.91
C GLY A 121 7.61 -2.41 13.06
N PHE A 122 7.80 -1.85 14.25
CA PHE A 122 7.39 -0.48 14.57
C PHE A 122 8.10 0.60 13.71
N PRO A 123 9.43 0.64 13.57
CA PRO A 123 10.08 1.64 12.73
C PRO A 123 9.71 1.53 11.24
N LEU A 124 9.49 0.31 10.76
CA LEU A 124 9.32 0.04 9.33
C LEU A 124 7.99 0.56 8.77
N GLY A 125 6.92 0.58 9.57
CA GLY A 125 5.61 1.03 9.08
C GLY A 125 5.52 2.54 8.79
N MET A 126 6.52 3.33 9.20
CA MET A 126 6.65 4.76 8.89
C MET A 126 7.42 5.03 7.59
N ILE A 127 8.20 4.05 7.09
CA ILE A 127 9.12 4.25 5.97
C ILE A 127 8.38 4.60 4.68
N TRP A 128 7.24 3.95 4.42
CA TRP A 128 6.42 4.24 3.23
C TRP A 128 6.09 5.73 3.13
N GLY A 129 5.57 6.34 4.21
CA GLY A 129 5.20 7.75 4.22
C GLY A 129 6.39 8.69 4.11
N LEU A 130 7.52 8.35 4.73
CA LEU A 130 8.76 9.13 4.60
C LEU A 130 9.30 9.12 3.17
N VAL A 131 9.34 7.97 2.51
CA VAL A 131 9.78 7.87 1.10
C VAL A 131 8.77 8.58 0.19
N PHE A 132 7.47 8.39 0.42
CA PHE A 132 6.42 9.03 -0.39
C PHE A 132 6.51 10.56 -0.33
N SER A 133 6.91 11.11 0.82
CA SER A 133 7.06 12.55 1.01
C SER A 133 8.12 13.20 0.11
N TYR A 134 9.03 12.44 -0.51
CA TYR A 134 9.96 12.94 -1.55
C TYR A 134 9.31 13.05 -2.94
N LEU A 135 8.32 12.20 -3.19
CA LEU A 135 7.59 12.11 -4.46
C LEU A 135 6.39 13.05 -4.50
N GLU A 136 5.87 13.39 -3.33
CA GLU A 136 4.69 14.22 -3.17
C GLU A 136 4.89 15.65 -3.68
N GLY A 137 3.80 16.24 -4.18
CA GLY A 137 3.78 17.65 -4.62
C GLY A 137 4.42 17.89 -5.99
N ARG A 138 4.50 16.88 -6.86
CA ARG A 138 5.00 16.96 -8.23
C ARG A 138 3.89 16.63 -9.24
N LYS A 139 4.04 17.09 -10.50
CA LYS A 139 3.12 16.70 -11.58
C LYS A 139 2.99 15.18 -11.74
N ALA A 140 4.10 14.46 -11.63
CA ALA A 140 4.16 13.00 -11.81
C ALA A 140 3.98 12.18 -10.52
N THR A 141 3.51 12.77 -9.41
CA THR A 141 3.39 12.05 -8.11
C THR A 141 2.58 10.77 -8.21
N GLU A 142 1.51 10.72 -9.02
CA GLU A 142 0.69 9.51 -9.18
C GLU A 142 1.49 8.37 -9.82
N PHE A 143 2.26 8.69 -10.86
CA PHE A 143 3.14 7.72 -11.52
C PHE A 143 4.25 7.23 -10.59
N MET A 144 4.97 8.16 -9.94
CA MET A 144 6.04 7.77 -9.00
C MET A 144 5.48 6.97 -7.82
N GLY A 145 4.30 7.34 -7.32
CA GLY A 145 3.59 6.60 -6.29
C GLY A 145 3.20 5.19 -6.73
N ALA A 146 2.70 5.02 -7.96
CA ALA A 146 2.40 3.72 -8.53
C ALA A 146 3.66 2.85 -8.65
N VAL A 147 4.75 3.38 -9.22
CA VAL A 147 6.06 2.69 -9.29
C VAL A 147 6.53 2.25 -7.92
N MET A 148 6.45 3.14 -6.92
CA MET A 148 6.77 2.82 -5.54
C MET A 148 5.86 1.71 -5.00
N SER A 149 4.55 1.70 -5.29
CA SER A 149 3.62 0.68 -4.78
C SER A 149 3.87 -0.70 -5.36
N ILE A 150 4.41 -0.80 -6.58
CA ILE A 150 4.76 -2.08 -7.20
C ILE A 150 5.88 -2.79 -6.46
N SER A 151 6.75 -2.05 -5.76
CA SER A 151 7.76 -2.66 -4.89
C SER A 151 7.13 -3.51 -3.77
N LEU A 152 5.87 -3.28 -3.37
CA LEU A 152 5.14 -4.12 -2.40
C LEU A 152 4.98 -5.58 -2.89
N ILE A 153 5.01 -5.78 -4.20
CA ILE A 153 4.86 -7.07 -4.87
C ILE A 153 6.25 -7.67 -5.07
N PHE A 154 7.06 -7.01 -5.89
CA PHE A 154 8.37 -7.51 -6.32
C PHE A 154 9.32 -7.75 -5.14
N ALA A 155 9.35 -6.84 -4.17
CA ALA A 155 10.36 -6.89 -3.11
C ALA A 155 10.23 -8.13 -2.24
N SER A 156 9.02 -8.64 -2.02
CA SER A 156 8.84 -9.78 -1.14
C SER A 156 9.43 -11.06 -1.74
N GLY A 157 9.05 -11.39 -2.97
CA GLY A 157 9.64 -12.53 -3.68
C GLY A 157 11.16 -12.41 -3.87
N PHE A 158 11.65 -11.19 -4.18
CA PHE A 158 13.08 -10.94 -4.30
C PHE A 158 13.84 -11.19 -3.00
N VAL A 159 13.35 -10.64 -1.88
CA VAL A 159 13.96 -10.83 -0.56
C VAL A 159 13.93 -12.28 -0.13
N LYS A 160 12.82 -13.01 -0.34
CA LYS A 160 12.75 -14.44 -0.01
C LYS A 160 13.75 -15.25 -0.82
N THR A 161 13.88 -14.96 -2.11
CA THR A 161 14.85 -15.62 -3.00
C THR A 161 16.28 -15.40 -2.48
N VAL A 162 16.65 -14.15 -2.14
CA VAL A 162 17.97 -13.84 -1.58
C VAL A 162 18.18 -14.53 -0.23
N ALA A 163 17.21 -14.46 0.68
CA ALA A 163 17.30 -15.04 2.01
C ALA A 163 17.48 -16.57 1.97
N ARG A 164 16.71 -17.27 1.13
CA ARG A 164 16.84 -18.72 0.93
C ARG A 164 18.14 -19.11 0.25
N THR A 165 18.57 -18.34 -0.74
CA THR A 165 19.87 -18.55 -1.41
C THR A 165 21.02 -18.39 -0.41
N LEU A 166 20.93 -17.39 0.47
CA LEU A 166 21.92 -17.15 1.51
C LEU A 166 22.02 -18.32 2.50
N MET A 167 20.88 -18.90 2.90
CA MET A 167 20.85 -20.12 3.72
C MET A 167 21.41 -21.36 3.02
N GLY A 168 21.37 -21.41 1.68
CA GLY A 168 21.95 -22.51 0.91
C GLY A 168 23.46 -22.42 0.73
N ILE A 169 24.02 -21.21 0.75
CA ILE A 169 25.46 -20.95 0.52
C ILE A 169 26.21 -20.81 1.85
N LEU A 170 25.59 -20.20 2.87
CA LEU A 170 26.19 -19.99 4.18
C LEU A 170 25.53 -20.91 5.21
N PRO A 171 26.27 -21.40 6.22
CA PRO A 171 25.73 -22.20 7.32
C PRO A 171 25.00 -21.32 8.35
N ILE A 172 24.01 -20.56 7.88
CA ILE A 172 23.17 -19.70 8.72
C ILE A 172 21.81 -20.36 8.96
N ASN A 173 21.35 -20.31 10.21
CA ASN A 173 20.04 -20.83 10.57
C ASN A 173 18.92 -19.80 10.27
N GLN A 174 17.68 -20.21 10.47
CA GLN A 174 16.49 -19.39 10.21
C GLN A 174 16.40 -18.13 11.10
N TYR A 175 17.12 -18.09 12.24
CA TYR A 175 17.15 -16.94 13.15
C TYR A 175 18.14 -15.87 12.70
N TRP A 176 19.30 -16.26 12.17
CA TRP A 176 20.33 -15.35 11.64
C TRP A 176 20.02 -14.83 10.24
N MET A 177 19.29 -15.61 9.44
CA MET A 177 18.93 -15.27 8.06
C MET A 177 18.33 -13.86 7.89
N PRO A 178 17.37 -13.38 8.70
CA PRO A 178 16.83 -12.02 8.55
C PRO A 178 17.88 -10.93 8.73
N PHE A 179 18.77 -11.07 9.72
CA PHE A 179 19.83 -10.10 10.00
C PHE A 179 20.86 -10.04 8.85
N CYS A 180 21.32 -11.20 8.37
CA CYS A 180 22.29 -11.29 7.28
C CYS A 180 21.69 -10.79 5.94
N THR A 181 20.42 -11.10 5.67
CA THR A 181 19.72 -10.56 4.50
C THR A 181 19.62 -9.03 4.60
N GLY A 182 19.26 -8.50 5.77
CA GLY A 182 19.25 -7.06 6.03
C GLY A 182 20.60 -6.39 5.79
N LEU A 183 21.71 -7.04 6.17
CA LEU A 183 23.07 -6.52 5.94
C LEU A 183 23.36 -6.33 4.44
N ILE A 184 22.98 -7.30 3.60
CA ILE A 184 23.14 -7.20 2.13
C ILE A 184 22.34 -6.00 1.59
N PHE A 185 21.11 -5.82 2.07
CA PHE A 185 20.22 -4.75 1.61
C PHE A 185 20.47 -3.39 2.25
N LEU A 186 21.34 -3.30 3.26
CA LEU A 186 21.72 -2.02 3.87
C LEU A 186 22.45 -1.11 2.87
N LEU A 187 23.35 -1.69 2.05
CA LEU A 187 24.08 -0.94 1.03
C LEU A 187 23.17 -0.35 -0.06
N PRO A 188 22.31 -1.12 -0.76
CA PRO A 188 21.38 -0.56 -1.73
C PRO A 188 20.36 0.39 -1.09
N PHE A 189 19.97 0.17 0.17
CA PHE A 189 19.14 1.11 0.91
C PHE A 189 19.84 2.48 1.07
N LEU A 190 21.08 2.51 1.56
CA LEU A 190 21.83 3.76 1.76
C LEU A 190 22.08 4.49 0.43
N LEU A 191 22.38 3.75 -0.64
CA LEU A 191 22.50 4.31 -1.99
C LEU A 191 21.18 4.94 -2.45
N SER A 192 20.06 4.26 -2.21
CA SER A 192 18.73 4.77 -2.58
C SER A 192 18.36 6.01 -1.78
N VAL A 193 18.65 6.05 -0.47
CA VAL A 193 18.44 7.25 0.36
C VAL A 193 19.31 8.41 -0.12
N TYR A 194 20.56 8.13 -0.51
CA TYR A 194 21.43 9.14 -1.11
C TYR A 194 20.82 9.70 -2.42
N CYS A 195 20.35 8.83 -3.32
CA CYS A 195 19.67 9.24 -4.55
C CYS A 195 18.39 10.04 -4.28
N LEU A 196 17.61 9.67 -3.26
CA LEU A 196 16.41 10.42 -2.85
C LEU A 196 16.75 11.84 -2.36
N GLU A 197 17.87 12.00 -1.65
CA GLU A 197 18.34 13.31 -1.18
C GLU A 197 18.93 14.19 -2.30
N LEU A 198 19.32 13.60 -3.43
CA LEU A 198 19.72 14.36 -4.63
C LEU A 198 18.54 15.00 -5.35
N ILE A 199 17.31 14.53 -5.09
CA ILE A 199 16.12 15.02 -5.78
C ILE A 199 15.86 16.48 -5.35
N PRO A 200 15.82 17.45 -6.28
CA PRO A 200 15.59 18.85 -5.96
C PRO A 200 14.16 19.07 -5.47
N ALA A 201 13.90 20.12 -4.69
CA ALA A 201 12.56 20.45 -4.22
C ALA A 201 11.55 20.64 -5.38
N PRO A 202 10.24 20.38 -5.18
CA PRO A 202 9.22 20.59 -6.21
C PRO A 202 9.24 22.01 -6.76
N THR A 203 9.01 22.16 -8.06
CA THR A 203 9.01 23.46 -8.74
C THR A 203 7.77 24.30 -8.38
N LYS A 204 7.79 25.61 -8.65
CA LYS A 204 6.60 26.46 -8.46
C LYS A 204 5.41 26.00 -9.31
N GLU A 205 5.69 25.51 -10.51
CA GLU A 205 4.66 24.97 -11.42
C GLU A 205 4.05 23.67 -10.85
N ASP A 206 4.86 22.80 -10.25
CA ASP A 206 4.36 21.60 -9.55
C ASP A 206 3.40 21.96 -8.40
N GLN A 207 3.71 23.04 -7.66
CA GLN A 207 2.89 23.51 -6.54
C GLN A 207 1.61 24.22 -6.98
N GLN A 208 1.61 24.89 -8.14
CA GLN A 208 0.42 25.57 -8.69
C GLN A 208 -0.61 24.58 -9.23
N LEU A 209 -0.16 23.45 -9.79
CA LEU A 209 -1.04 22.42 -10.36
C LEU A 209 -1.61 21.45 -9.32
N ARG A 210 -1.17 21.52 -8.05
CA ARG A 210 -1.63 20.64 -6.97
C ARG A 210 -2.21 21.46 -5.81
N THR A 211 -3.45 21.16 -5.45
CA THR A 211 -4.08 21.69 -4.23
C THR A 211 -3.28 21.26 -3.00
N LYS A 212 -2.94 22.22 -2.13
CA LYS A 212 -2.29 21.93 -0.84
C LYS A 212 -3.14 20.95 -0.04
N ARG A 213 -2.53 19.81 0.35
CA ARG A 213 -3.14 18.81 1.24
C ARG A 213 -3.17 19.40 2.66
N ALA A 214 -4.30 19.97 3.06
CA ALA A 214 -4.48 20.42 4.43
C ALA A 214 -4.98 19.25 5.30
N PRO A 215 -4.45 19.07 6.52
CA PRO A 215 -5.00 18.10 7.46
C PRO A 215 -6.44 18.47 7.83
N MET A 216 -7.31 17.47 7.96
CA MET A 216 -8.70 17.67 8.37
C MET A 216 -8.82 17.82 9.88
N ASN A 217 -9.68 18.74 10.33
CA ASN A 217 -10.06 18.81 11.73
C ASN A 217 -11.08 17.69 12.10
N ALA A 218 -11.38 17.52 13.39
CA ALA A 218 -12.28 16.48 13.86
C ALA A 218 -13.71 16.58 13.27
N ALA A 219 -14.24 17.79 13.13
CA ALA A 219 -15.57 18.03 12.57
C ALA A 219 -15.64 17.64 11.08
N GLN A 220 -14.63 18.02 10.30
CA GLN A 220 -14.52 17.66 8.88
C GLN A 220 -14.42 16.15 8.68
N ARG A 221 -13.67 15.44 9.54
CA ARG A 221 -13.58 13.97 9.49
C ARG A 221 -14.94 13.32 9.73
N LYS A 222 -15.69 13.78 10.74
CA LYS A 222 -17.04 13.28 11.04
C LYS A 222 -17.99 13.51 9.88
N ASN A 223 -18.01 14.72 9.31
CA ASN A 223 -18.87 15.06 8.18
C ASN A 223 -18.53 14.25 6.92
N PHE A 224 -17.24 14.00 6.67
CA PHE A 224 -16.83 13.18 5.54
C PHE A 224 -17.31 11.73 5.70
N VAL A 225 -17.07 11.14 6.87
CA VAL A 225 -17.46 9.75 7.16
C VAL A 225 -18.98 9.59 7.11
N SER A 226 -19.76 10.48 7.72
CA SER A 226 -21.23 10.40 7.67
C SER A 226 -21.77 10.54 6.24
N SER A 227 -21.17 11.43 5.43
CA SER A 227 -21.63 11.66 4.06
C SER A 227 -21.43 10.44 3.16
N PHE A 228 -20.36 9.67 3.34
CA PHE A 228 -20.00 8.53 2.47
C PHE A 228 -20.05 7.18 3.18
N LEU A 229 -20.70 7.10 4.34
CA LEU A 229 -20.61 5.95 5.26
C LEU A 229 -20.85 4.59 4.57
N PRO A 230 -21.92 4.38 3.77
CA PRO A 230 -22.15 3.07 3.15
C PRO A 230 -21.02 2.68 2.18
N GLY A 231 -20.55 3.62 1.36
CA GLY A 231 -19.44 3.38 0.44
C GLY A 231 -18.10 3.15 1.16
N ILE A 232 -17.83 3.88 2.24
CA ILE A 232 -16.63 3.69 3.07
C ILE A 232 -16.64 2.32 3.73
N ILE A 233 -17.77 1.87 4.28
CA ILE A 233 -17.88 0.56 4.93
C ILE A 233 -17.64 -0.57 3.91
N ILE A 234 -18.29 -0.51 2.74
CA ILE A 234 -18.13 -1.54 1.70
C ILE A 234 -16.68 -1.58 1.20
N THR A 235 -16.06 -0.42 0.95
CA THR A 235 -14.65 -0.35 0.52
C THR A 235 -13.69 -0.81 1.61
N LEU A 236 -14.01 -0.55 2.89
CA LEU A 236 -13.25 -1.05 4.03
C LEU A 236 -13.30 -2.58 4.11
N ILE A 237 -14.47 -3.20 3.90
CA ILE A 237 -14.60 -4.67 3.87
C ILE A 237 -13.74 -5.27 2.77
N ILE A 238 -13.81 -4.72 1.55
CA ILE A 238 -12.98 -5.16 0.42
C ILE A 238 -11.49 -5.04 0.77
N TYR A 239 -11.09 -3.89 1.33
CA TYR A 239 -9.69 -3.65 1.70
C TYR A 239 -9.17 -4.66 2.74
N VAL A 240 -9.99 -4.96 3.75
CA VAL A 240 -9.66 -5.95 4.79
C VAL A 240 -9.48 -7.33 4.18
N LEU A 241 -10.42 -7.77 3.33
CA LEU A 241 -10.36 -9.06 2.64
C LEU A 241 -9.11 -9.19 1.77
N LEU A 242 -8.79 -8.15 0.98
CA LEU A 242 -7.58 -8.13 0.16
C LEU A 242 -6.30 -8.10 1.01
N THR A 243 -6.32 -7.40 2.15
CA THR A 243 -5.19 -7.37 3.09
C THR A 243 -4.94 -8.75 3.70
N ILE A 244 -5.99 -9.45 4.12
CA ILE A 244 -5.91 -10.84 4.61
C ILE A 244 -5.28 -11.73 3.53
N LEU A 245 -5.82 -11.72 2.31
CA LEU A 245 -5.31 -12.56 1.23
C LEU A 245 -3.85 -12.25 0.90
N ARG A 246 -3.48 -10.97 0.87
CA ARG A 246 -2.11 -10.53 0.66
C ARG A 246 -1.19 -11.01 1.77
N ASP A 247 -1.54 -10.78 3.03
CA ASP A 247 -0.68 -11.11 4.15
C ASP A 247 -0.52 -12.63 4.29
N MET A 248 -1.57 -13.41 3.99
CA MET A 248 -1.47 -14.86 3.92
C MET A 248 -0.56 -15.34 2.78
N ARG A 249 -0.79 -14.86 1.54
CA ARG A 249 0.06 -15.16 0.37
C ARG A 249 1.52 -14.87 0.69
N ASP A 250 1.75 -13.71 1.30
CA ASP A 250 3.09 -13.17 1.47
C ASP A 250 3.84 -13.82 2.63
N ASN A 251 3.23 -13.96 3.80
CA ASN A 251 3.92 -14.53 4.96
C ASN A 251 4.10 -16.05 4.86
N PHE A 252 3.18 -16.76 4.21
CA PHE A 252 3.18 -18.22 4.14
C PHE A 252 3.45 -18.75 2.73
N GLU A 253 4.07 -17.94 1.88
CA GLU A 253 4.32 -18.31 0.49
C GLU A 253 5.17 -19.58 0.38
N VAL A 254 6.19 -19.71 1.21
CA VAL A 254 7.11 -20.86 1.23
C VAL A 254 6.36 -22.15 1.52
N GLU A 255 5.47 -22.11 2.52
CA GLU A 255 4.61 -23.22 2.90
C GLU A 255 3.60 -23.58 1.81
N ILE A 256 3.00 -22.56 1.19
CA ILE A 256 2.06 -22.78 0.08
C ILE A 256 2.77 -23.47 -1.10
N TRP A 257 3.99 -23.06 -1.47
CA TRP A 257 4.77 -23.75 -2.50
C TRP A 257 5.19 -25.16 -2.10
N ALA A 258 5.59 -25.35 -0.84
CA ALA A 258 5.93 -26.67 -0.29
C ALA A 258 4.74 -27.64 -0.36
N ASN A 259 3.51 -27.16 -0.16
CA ASN A 259 2.29 -27.97 -0.37
C ASN A 259 2.16 -28.52 -1.79
N PHE A 260 2.72 -27.83 -2.80
CA PHE A 260 2.77 -28.30 -4.19
C PHE A 260 4.09 -28.98 -4.57
N LYS A 261 4.94 -29.29 -3.58
CA LYS A 261 6.26 -29.93 -3.75
C LYS A 261 7.23 -29.11 -4.62
N ILE A 262 7.09 -27.79 -4.62
CA ILE A 262 7.98 -26.87 -5.35
C ILE A 262 8.90 -26.20 -4.32
N HIS A 263 10.21 -26.42 -4.47
CA HIS A 263 11.24 -25.91 -3.55
C HIS A 263 12.30 -25.04 -4.26
N ASP A 264 12.06 -24.65 -5.52
CA ASP A 264 12.96 -23.76 -6.25
C ASP A 264 12.97 -22.36 -5.62
N ASN A 265 14.13 -21.93 -5.12
CA ASN A 265 14.28 -20.62 -4.47
C ASN A 265 14.01 -19.46 -5.43
N HIS A 266 14.18 -19.62 -6.75
CA HIS A 266 13.94 -18.54 -7.71
C HIS A 266 12.46 -18.36 -8.04
N ILE A 267 11.59 -19.28 -7.61
CA ILE A 267 10.16 -19.23 -7.95
C ILE A 267 9.52 -17.94 -7.44
N TYR A 268 9.90 -17.48 -6.24
CA TYR A 268 9.32 -16.31 -5.60
C TYR A 268 9.60 -15.03 -6.40
N THR A 269 10.86 -14.79 -6.79
CA THR A 269 11.20 -13.64 -7.64
C THR A 269 10.53 -13.74 -9.00
N LYS A 270 10.52 -14.94 -9.60
CA LYS A 270 9.97 -15.15 -10.94
C LYS A 270 8.48 -14.82 -11.00
N THR A 271 7.67 -15.37 -10.08
CA THR A 271 6.23 -15.14 -10.04
C THR A 271 5.90 -13.70 -9.70
N ASP A 272 6.53 -13.13 -8.66
CA ASP A 272 6.26 -11.76 -8.24
C ASP A 272 6.73 -10.73 -9.28
N THR A 273 7.81 -11.00 -10.03
CA THR A 273 8.25 -10.11 -11.13
C THR A 273 7.20 -10.05 -12.23
N ILE A 274 6.71 -11.20 -12.70
CA ILE A 274 5.67 -11.26 -13.74
C ILE A 274 4.41 -10.49 -13.30
N VAL A 275 3.96 -10.74 -12.07
CA VAL A 275 2.79 -10.06 -11.50
C VAL A 275 3.03 -8.56 -11.36
N SER A 276 4.20 -8.15 -10.86
CA SER A 276 4.55 -6.74 -10.65
C SER A 276 4.58 -5.94 -11.95
N LEU A 277 5.11 -6.51 -13.04
CA LEU A 277 5.15 -5.87 -14.36
C LEU A 277 3.76 -5.75 -14.98
N ALA A 278 2.94 -6.80 -14.86
CA ALA A 278 1.55 -6.77 -15.35
C ALA A 278 0.72 -5.72 -14.61
N VAL A 279 0.82 -5.66 -13.28
CA VAL A 279 0.12 -4.64 -12.47
C VAL A 279 0.64 -3.24 -12.78
N LEU A 280 1.97 -3.05 -12.95
CA LEU A 280 2.55 -1.77 -13.34
C LEU A 280 1.97 -1.25 -14.65
N LEU A 281 1.86 -2.11 -15.65
CA LEU A 281 1.28 -1.75 -16.95
C LEU A 281 -0.18 -1.28 -16.78
N ILE A 282 -1.00 -2.05 -16.06
CA ILE A 282 -2.42 -1.74 -15.84
C ILE A 282 -2.59 -0.41 -15.10
N ILE A 283 -1.85 -0.19 -14.01
CA ILE A 283 -1.94 1.05 -13.22
C ILE A 283 -1.37 2.25 -13.99
N SER A 284 -0.32 2.05 -14.79
CA SER A 284 0.23 3.13 -15.64
C SER A 284 -0.76 3.57 -16.71
N LEU A 285 -1.47 2.64 -17.36
CA LEU A 285 -2.52 2.95 -18.32
C LEU A 285 -3.69 3.71 -17.68
N LEU A 286 -4.03 3.37 -16.43
CA LEU A 286 -5.08 4.03 -15.68
C LEU A 286 -4.75 5.51 -15.36
N ILE A 287 -3.48 5.83 -15.09
CA ILE A 287 -3.05 7.22 -14.81
C ILE A 287 -3.21 8.13 -16.03
N LEU A 288 -3.24 7.57 -17.25
CA LEU A 288 -3.49 8.33 -18.48
C LEU A 288 -4.94 8.85 -18.57
N ILE A 289 -5.87 8.30 -17.79
CA ILE A 289 -7.26 8.72 -17.76
C ILE A 289 -7.38 10.04 -16.98
N ARG A 290 -7.51 11.15 -17.72
CA ARG A 290 -7.61 12.51 -17.14
C ARG A 290 -8.92 12.76 -16.40
N ASP A 291 -10.01 12.17 -16.87
CA ASP A 291 -11.35 12.33 -16.30
C ASP A 291 -11.45 11.53 -14.99
N ASN A 292 -11.68 12.24 -13.88
CA ASN A 292 -11.74 11.63 -12.54
C ASN A 292 -12.89 10.63 -12.39
N LEU A 293 -14.05 10.90 -13.00
CA LEU A 293 -15.20 10.00 -12.92
C LEU A 293 -14.93 8.72 -13.72
N LYS A 294 -14.44 8.85 -14.95
CA LYS A 294 -14.07 7.69 -15.77
C LYS A 294 -12.97 6.87 -15.10
N ALA A 295 -11.92 7.53 -14.59
CA ALA A 295 -10.84 6.86 -13.86
C ALA A 295 -11.39 6.11 -12.63
N PHE A 296 -12.31 6.71 -11.87
CA PHE A 296 -12.92 6.08 -10.71
C PHE A 296 -13.79 4.86 -11.06
N MET A 297 -14.52 4.90 -12.18
CA MET A 297 -15.29 3.75 -12.68
C MET A 297 -14.37 2.63 -13.18
N VAL A 298 -13.30 2.96 -13.91
CA VAL A 298 -12.30 1.98 -14.38
C VAL A 298 -11.59 1.32 -13.20
N ILE A 299 -11.28 2.06 -12.13
CA ILE A 299 -10.72 1.48 -10.90
C ILE A 299 -11.63 0.38 -10.33
N HIS A 300 -12.94 0.61 -10.25
CA HIS A 300 -13.87 -0.41 -9.78
C HIS A 300 -13.90 -1.63 -10.70
N LEU A 301 -13.87 -1.43 -12.02
CA LEU A 301 -13.81 -2.54 -12.97
C LEU A 301 -12.53 -3.36 -12.79
N ILE A 302 -11.38 -2.71 -12.61
CA ILE A 302 -10.10 -3.38 -12.33
C ILE A 302 -10.20 -4.22 -11.04
N ILE A 303 -10.82 -3.70 -9.99
CA ILE A 303 -11.03 -4.43 -8.72
C ILE A 303 -11.92 -5.65 -8.95
N ILE A 304 -13.06 -5.49 -9.62
CA ILE A 304 -14.00 -6.57 -9.91
C ILE A 304 -13.32 -7.65 -10.77
N THR A 305 -12.64 -7.27 -11.85
CA THR A 305 -11.90 -8.20 -12.70
C THR A 305 -10.80 -8.91 -11.91
N GLY A 306 -10.12 -8.22 -10.99
CA GLY A 306 -9.14 -8.84 -10.11
C GLY A 306 -9.73 -9.93 -9.21
N CYS A 307 -10.88 -9.67 -8.58
CA CYS A 307 -11.62 -10.67 -7.80
C CYS A 307 -12.07 -11.86 -8.66
N VAL A 308 -12.65 -11.60 -9.83
CA VAL A 308 -13.10 -12.66 -10.75
C VAL A 308 -11.92 -13.51 -11.23
N LEU A 309 -10.80 -12.87 -11.62
CA LEU A 309 -9.60 -13.57 -12.06
C LEU A 309 -9.06 -14.51 -10.99
N ALA A 310 -8.96 -14.07 -9.74
CA ALA A 310 -8.48 -14.89 -8.64
C ALA A 310 -9.40 -16.10 -8.36
N GLY A 311 -10.72 -15.89 -8.39
CA GLY A 311 -11.71 -16.94 -8.17
C GLY A 311 -11.74 -17.97 -9.31
N VAL A 312 -11.77 -17.51 -10.56
CA VAL A 312 -11.76 -18.38 -11.75
C VAL A 312 -10.45 -19.14 -11.86
N ALA A 313 -9.30 -18.49 -11.61
CA ALA A 313 -8.01 -19.18 -11.59
C ALA A 313 -7.99 -20.32 -10.57
N THR A 314 -8.55 -20.10 -9.38
CA THR A 314 -8.60 -21.13 -8.33
C THR A 314 -9.55 -22.26 -8.70
N PHE A 315 -10.70 -21.95 -9.31
CA PHE A 315 -11.62 -22.96 -9.83
C PHE A 315 -10.99 -23.85 -10.91
N ILE A 316 -10.30 -23.25 -11.87
CA ILE A 316 -9.62 -23.97 -12.95
C ILE A 316 -8.45 -24.80 -12.38
N PHE A 317 -7.75 -24.28 -11.36
CA PHE A 317 -6.68 -25.00 -10.65
C PHE A 317 -7.20 -26.24 -9.91
N ASP A 318 -8.33 -26.14 -9.20
CA ASP A 318 -8.93 -27.28 -8.51
C ASP A 318 -9.37 -28.40 -9.47
N ARG A 319 -9.62 -28.06 -10.73
CA ARG A 319 -9.93 -29.03 -11.80
C ARG A 319 -8.67 -29.56 -12.51
N ASN A 320 -7.47 -29.20 -12.04
CA ASN A 320 -6.17 -29.59 -12.59
C ASN A 320 -5.91 -29.13 -14.05
N TYR A 321 -6.63 -28.12 -14.55
CA TYR A 321 -6.41 -27.60 -15.91
C TYR A 321 -5.19 -26.67 -16.02
N ILE A 322 -4.74 -26.09 -14.92
CA ILE A 322 -3.56 -25.23 -14.85
C ILE A 322 -2.61 -25.69 -13.76
N GLY A 323 -1.31 -25.47 -13.93
CA GLY A 323 -0.31 -25.78 -12.93
C GLY A 323 -0.23 -24.74 -11.79
N PRO A 324 0.45 -25.07 -10.67
CA PRO A 324 0.58 -24.19 -9.50
C PRO A 324 1.18 -22.81 -9.82
N VAL A 325 2.11 -22.76 -10.78
CA VAL A 325 2.77 -21.51 -11.21
C VAL A 325 1.80 -20.55 -11.89
N ALA A 326 1.02 -21.04 -12.85
CA ALA A 326 0.02 -20.22 -13.53
C ALA A 326 -1.08 -19.76 -12.56
N TRP A 327 -1.53 -20.65 -11.67
CA TRP A 327 -2.50 -20.32 -10.64
C TRP A 327 -2.00 -19.22 -9.70
N MET A 328 -0.79 -19.36 -9.13
CA MET A 328 -0.24 -18.34 -8.23
C MET A 328 0.01 -16.99 -8.91
N CYS A 329 0.42 -16.99 -10.18
CA CYS A 329 0.54 -15.76 -10.96
C CYS A 329 -0.82 -15.08 -11.18
N MET A 330 -1.86 -15.84 -11.55
CA MET A 330 -3.20 -15.26 -11.78
C MET A 330 -3.87 -14.79 -10.49
N VAL A 331 -3.74 -15.54 -9.39
CA VAL A 331 -4.23 -15.11 -8.08
C VAL A 331 -3.46 -13.87 -7.60
N GLY A 332 -2.14 -13.85 -7.75
CA GLY A 332 -1.31 -12.69 -7.44
C GLY A 332 -1.72 -11.46 -8.26
N LEU A 333 -1.90 -11.62 -9.58
CA LEU A 333 -2.35 -10.56 -10.47
C LEU A 333 -3.73 -10.04 -10.03
N GLY A 334 -4.70 -10.92 -9.80
CA GLY A 334 -6.04 -10.53 -9.36
C GLY A 334 -6.04 -9.79 -8.02
N LEU A 335 -5.29 -10.30 -7.04
CA LEU A 335 -5.11 -9.67 -5.74
C LEU A 335 -4.55 -8.26 -5.88
N TYR A 336 -3.45 -8.06 -6.61
CA TYR A 336 -2.79 -6.75 -6.67
C TYR A 336 -3.47 -5.77 -7.63
N MET A 337 -4.18 -6.25 -8.66
CA MET A 337 -5.11 -5.41 -9.43
C MET A 337 -6.17 -4.80 -8.52
N ALA A 338 -6.69 -5.55 -7.56
CA ALA A 338 -7.67 -5.04 -6.61
C ALA A 338 -7.04 -4.21 -5.47
N TYR A 339 -5.87 -4.61 -4.96
CA TYR A 339 -5.27 -4.04 -3.76
C TYR A 339 -4.50 -2.72 -3.99
N ILE A 340 -3.74 -2.62 -5.10
CA ILE A 340 -2.90 -1.43 -5.38
C ILE A 340 -3.74 -0.15 -5.59
N PRO A 341 -4.89 -0.16 -6.30
CA PRO A 341 -5.69 1.04 -6.45
C PRO A 341 -6.11 1.69 -5.14
N TYR A 342 -6.46 0.91 -4.11
CA TYR A 342 -6.82 1.44 -2.79
C TYR A 342 -5.66 2.17 -2.09
N ASN A 343 -4.41 1.75 -2.35
CA ASN A 343 -3.23 2.34 -1.74
C ASN A 343 -2.77 3.63 -2.44
N ALA A 344 -3.06 3.77 -3.73
CA ALA A 344 -2.46 4.83 -4.55
C ALA A 344 -3.46 5.88 -5.08
N ILE A 345 -4.63 5.46 -5.57
CA ILE A 345 -5.44 6.30 -6.48
C ILE A 345 -6.94 6.30 -6.18
N PHE A 346 -7.50 5.25 -5.56
CA PHE A 346 -8.95 5.11 -5.35
C PHE A 346 -9.52 6.29 -4.58
N TYR A 347 -8.94 6.58 -3.40
CA TYR A 347 -9.42 7.65 -2.54
C TYR A 347 -9.13 9.04 -3.11
N GLU A 348 -8.02 9.22 -3.84
CA GLU A 348 -7.73 10.48 -4.52
C GLU A 348 -8.80 10.79 -5.58
N ARG A 349 -9.12 9.81 -6.44
CA ARG A 349 -10.13 9.96 -7.49
C ARG A 349 -11.54 10.09 -6.92
N MET A 350 -11.86 9.37 -5.84
CA MET A 350 -13.13 9.53 -5.13
C MET A 350 -13.28 10.95 -4.59
N ILE A 351 -12.28 11.46 -3.87
CA ILE A 351 -12.32 12.80 -3.27
C ILE A 351 -12.38 13.88 -4.35
N ALA A 352 -11.61 13.72 -5.43
CA ALA A 352 -11.64 14.63 -6.58
C ALA A 352 -13.01 14.63 -7.28
N ASN A 353 -13.66 13.48 -7.44
CA ASN A 353 -14.98 13.36 -8.07
C ASN A 353 -16.09 14.07 -7.29
N PHE A 354 -16.03 14.07 -5.95
CA PHE A 354 -17.03 14.70 -5.10
C PHE A 354 -16.61 16.09 -4.58
N HIS A 355 -15.50 16.65 -5.08
CA HIS A 355 -14.96 17.98 -4.72
C HIS A 355 -14.84 18.25 -3.20
N PHE A 356 -14.67 17.21 -2.39
CA PHE A 356 -14.55 17.35 -0.94
C PHE A 356 -13.11 17.74 -0.55
N LYS A 357 -12.93 18.74 0.31
CA LYS A 357 -11.60 18.99 0.93
C LYS A 357 -11.36 17.92 2.00
N SER A 358 -10.64 16.86 1.65
CA SER A 358 -10.37 15.73 2.55
C SER A 358 -8.91 15.25 2.46
N ASN A 359 -8.38 14.73 3.56
CA ASN A 359 -7.07 14.11 3.62
C ASN A 359 -7.18 12.61 3.32
N VAL A 360 -6.77 12.23 2.11
CA VAL A 360 -6.69 10.83 1.63
C VAL A 360 -5.96 9.92 2.63
N GLY A 361 -4.91 10.43 3.28
CA GLY A 361 -4.13 9.69 4.25
C GLY A 361 -4.95 9.19 5.44
N PHE A 362 -5.94 9.96 5.92
CA PHE A 362 -6.78 9.54 7.05
C PHE A 362 -7.53 8.24 6.76
N ILE A 363 -8.12 8.12 5.55
CA ILE A 363 -8.87 6.92 5.17
C ILE A 363 -7.92 5.74 4.98
N ILE A 364 -6.79 5.96 4.29
CA ILE A 364 -5.78 4.92 4.10
C ILE A 364 -5.28 4.38 5.45
N TYR A 365 -5.04 5.25 6.44
CA TYR A 365 -4.62 4.82 7.78
C TYR A 365 -5.68 4.01 8.52
N ILE A 366 -6.97 4.34 8.37
CA ILE A 366 -8.07 3.53 8.92
C ILE A 366 -8.09 2.17 8.24
N CYS A 367 -8.07 2.15 6.91
CA CYS A 367 -8.09 0.93 6.13
C CYS A 367 -6.91 0.01 6.46
N ASP A 368 -5.69 0.56 6.54
CA ASP A 368 -4.49 -0.19 6.96
C ASP A 368 -4.65 -0.78 8.37
N SER A 369 -5.07 0.03 9.34
CA SER A 369 -5.19 -0.42 10.73
C SER A 369 -6.22 -1.55 10.87
N VAL A 370 -7.39 -1.40 10.26
CA VAL A 370 -8.44 -2.43 10.29
C VAL A 370 -8.04 -3.64 9.43
N GLY A 371 -7.32 -3.45 8.33
CA GLY A 371 -6.80 -4.52 7.48
C GLY A 371 -5.82 -5.41 8.22
N TYR A 372 -4.84 -4.83 8.94
CA TYR A 372 -3.90 -5.59 9.75
C TYR A 372 -4.58 -6.30 10.93
N LEU A 373 -5.56 -5.65 11.57
CA LEU A 373 -6.37 -6.29 12.60
C LEU A 373 -7.14 -7.50 12.04
N GLY A 374 -7.77 -7.35 10.86
CA GLY A 374 -8.48 -8.44 10.19
C GLY A 374 -7.56 -9.61 9.84
N SER A 375 -6.36 -9.32 9.31
CA SER A 375 -5.36 -10.36 9.03
C SER A 375 -4.87 -11.05 10.31
N ALA A 376 -4.67 -10.32 11.40
CA ALA A 376 -4.29 -10.93 12.68
C ALA A 376 -5.40 -11.85 13.21
N SER A 377 -6.67 -11.40 13.15
CA SER A 377 -7.82 -12.19 13.59
C SER A 377 -7.99 -13.49 12.81
N VAL A 378 -7.77 -13.49 11.50
CA VAL A 378 -7.87 -14.71 10.66
C VAL A 378 -6.76 -15.71 11.00
N LEU A 379 -5.53 -15.24 11.25
CA LEU A 379 -4.44 -16.12 11.66
C LEU A 379 -4.71 -16.74 13.04
N ILE A 380 -5.13 -15.93 14.01
CA ILE A 380 -5.53 -16.43 15.34
C ILE A 380 -6.67 -17.45 15.21
N PHE A 381 -7.69 -17.16 14.42
CA PHE A 381 -8.81 -18.08 14.19
C PHE A 381 -8.34 -19.42 13.60
N ARG A 382 -7.39 -19.40 12.66
CA ARG A 382 -6.81 -20.61 12.06
C ARG A 382 -6.05 -21.45 13.09
N GLU A 383 -5.29 -20.82 13.99
CA GLU A 383 -4.51 -21.53 15.02
C GLU A 383 -5.38 -22.14 16.13
N PHE A 384 -6.47 -21.47 16.52
CA PHE A 384 -7.42 -22.01 17.50
C PHE A 384 -8.46 -22.95 16.88
N SER A 385 -8.47 -23.09 15.56
CA SER A 385 -9.33 -24.06 14.88
C SER A 385 -8.81 -25.47 15.14
N THR A 386 -9.70 -26.38 15.54
CA THR A 386 -9.37 -27.80 15.73
C THR A 386 -9.08 -28.54 14.42
N VAL A 387 -9.29 -27.88 13.28
CA VAL A 387 -9.10 -28.47 11.95
C VAL A 387 -7.66 -28.22 11.48
N ASN A 388 -6.87 -29.29 11.37
CA ASN A 388 -5.49 -29.23 10.88
C ASN A 388 -5.47 -29.09 9.34
N ILE A 389 -5.69 -27.87 8.84
CA ILE A 389 -5.67 -27.54 7.42
C ILE A 389 -4.28 -27.04 7.02
N SER A 390 -3.75 -27.57 5.92
CA SER A 390 -2.49 -27.07 5.34
C SER A 390 -2.60 -25.63 4.84
N TRP A 391 -1.49 -24.89 4.86
CA TRP A 391 -1.44 -23.50 4.38
C TRP A 391 -1.92 -23.35 2.94
N GLY A 392 -1.59 -24.29 2.05
CA GLY A 392 -2.08 -24.28 0.67
C GLY A 392 -3.60 -24.41 0.55
N VAL A 393 -4.23 -25.31 1.32
CA VAL A 393 -5.70 -25.48 1.30
C VAL A 393 -6.41 -24.29 1.93
N PHE A 394 -5.90 -23.80 3.07
CA PHE A 394 -6.43 -22.62 3.73
C PHE A 394 -6.35 -21.39 2.82
N PHE A 395 -5.21 -21.22 2.12
CA PHE A 395 -5.04 -20.16 1.13
C PHE A 395 -6.06 -20.26 -0.02
N LYS A 396 -6.30 -21.45 -0.59
CA LYS A 396 -7.34 -21.64 -1.62
C LYS A 396 -8.74 -21.22 -1.14
N GLN A 397 -9.11 -21.61 0.09
CA GLN A 397 -10.39 -21.24 0.68
C GLN A 397 -10.49 -19.72 0.86
N THR A 398 -9.43 -19.08 1.36
CA THR A 398 -9.37 -17.62 1.44
C THR A 398 -9.52 -16.96 0.07
N VAL A 399 -8.87 -17.47 -0.98
CA VAL A 399 -9.00 -16.93 -2.34
C VAL A 399 -10.46 -16.99 -2.80
N TYR A 400 -11.17 -18.11 -2.61
CA TYR A 400 -12.60 -18.19 -2.95
C TYR A 400 -13.44 -17.19 -2.18
N THR A 401 -13.27 -17.13 -0.84
CA THR A 401 -14.03 -16.20 0.01
C THR A 401 -13.81 -14.76 -0.41
N VAL A 402 -12.55 -14.35 -0.62
CA VAL A 402 -12.21 -12.98 -1.03
C VAL A 402 -12.70 -12.67 -2.44
N SER A 403 -12.65 -13.64 -3.36
CA SER A 403 -13.15 -13.45 -4.73
C SER A 403 -14.66 -13.26 -4.77
N ILE A 404 -15.42 -14.06 -4.03
CA ILE A 404 -16.89 -13.99 -4.00
C ILE A 404 -17.35 -12.76 -3.21
N VAL A 405 -16.95 -12.65 -1.93
CA VAL A 405 -17.40 -11.56 -1.05
C VAL A 405 -16.84 -10.23 -1.53
N GLY A 406 -15.55 -10.17 -1.86
CA GLY A 406 -14.91 -8.97 -2.40
C GLY A 406 -15.50 -8.56 -3.74
N GLY A 407 -15.83 -9.51 -4.62
CA GLY A 407 -16.50 -9.23 -5.90
C GLY A 407 -17.89 -8.64 -5.72
N ILE A 408 -18.73 -9.23 -4.87
CA ILE A 408 -20.07 -8.72 -4.53
C ILE A 408 -19.97 -7.32 -3.93
N CYS A 409 -19.08 -7.13 -2.95
CA CYS A 409 -18.85 -5.81 -2.35
C CYS A 409 -18.35 -4.79 -3.38
N ALA A 410 -17.46 -5.17 -4.30
CA ALA A 410 -16.94 -4.26 -5.32
C ALA A 410 -18.04 -3.82 -6.31
N ILE A 411 -18.93 -4.74 -6.69
CA ILE A 411 -20.12 -4.42 -7.50
C ILE A 411 -21.06 -3.50 -6.72
N ALA A 412 -21.32 -3.79 -5.45
CA ALA A 412 -22.16 -2.93 -4.60
C ALA A 412 -21.57 -1.52 -4.44
N SER A 413 -20.24 -1.42 -4.24
CA SER A 413 -19.50 -0.15 -4.19
C SER A 413 -19.67 0.63 -5.50
N LEU A 414 -19.50 -0.04 -6.64
CA LEU A 414 -19.67 0.57 -7.96
C LEU A 414 -21.08 1.13 -8.14
N ILE A 415 -22.12 0.35 -7.81
CA ILE A 415 -23.52 0.78 -7.92
C ILE A 415 -23.78 1.99 -7.01
N TYR A 416 -23.33 1.93 -5.75
CA TYR A 416 -23.49 3.02 -4.79
C TYR A 416 -22.87 4.32 -5.29
N PHE A 417 -21.60 4.30 -5.68
CA PHE A 417 -20.89 5.50 -6.11
C PHE A 417 -21.39 6.04 -7.45
N ARG A 418 -21.82 5.17 -8.38
CA ARG A 418 -22.44 5.58 -9.64
C ARG A 418 -23.76 6.31 -9.38
N ASN A 419 -24.64 5.73 -8.57
CA ASN A 419 -25.93 6.33 -8.24
C ASN A 419 -25.77 7.66 -7.52
N LYS A 420 -24.81 7.74 -6.59
CA LYS A 420 -24.49 8.98 -5.87
C LYS A 420 -23.97 10.08 -6.80
N THR A 421 -23.15 9.72 -7.79
CA THR A 421 -22.66 10.69 -8.79
C THR A 421 -23.79 11.22 -9.65
N ILE A 422 -24.71 10.35 -10.09
CA ILE A 422 -25.88 10.75 -10.87
C ILE A 422 -26.78 11.71 -10.07
N TYR A 423 -27.05 11.40 -8.80
CA TYR A 423 -27.85 12.26 -7.93
C TYR A 423 -27.20 13.64 -7.71
N HIS A 424 -25.89 13.67 -7.44
CA HIS A 424 -25.16 14.92 -7.23
C HIS A 424 -25.12 15.81 -8.49
N ASN A 425 -24.94 15.22 -9.67
CA ASN A 425 -24.99 15.96 -10.94
C ASN A 425 -26.38 16.53 -11.21
N LYS A 426 -27.44 15.79 -10.81
CA LYS A 426 -28.82 16.27 -10.94
C LYS A 426 -29.09 17.46 -10.02
N GLU A 427 -28.70 17.40 -8.74
CA GLU A 427 -28.85 18.53 -7.80
C GLU A 427 -28.10 19.79 -8.26
N ASN A 428 -26.87 19.65 -8.77
CA ASN A 428 -26.10 20.79 -9.27
C ASN A 428 -26.73 21.40 -10.54
N SER A 429 -27.31 20.56 -11.40
CA SER A 429 -28.03 21.03 -12.59
C SER A 429 -29.32 21.77 -12.21
N THR A 430 -30.06 21.28 -11.21
CA THR A 430 -31.26 21.96 -10.71
C THR A 430 -30.91 23.30 -10.05
N LYS A 431 -29.87 23.36 -9.22
CA LYS A 431 -29.41 24.62 -8.59
C LYS A 431 -28.93 25.65 -9.62
N HIS A 432 -28.23 25.21 -10.66
CA HIS A 432 -27.81 26.09 -11.73
C HIS A 432 -29.00 26.63 -12.53
N ASN A 433 -30.01 25.80 -12.80
CA ASN A 433 -31.24 26.24 -13.44
C ASN A 433 -32.07 27.18 -12.54
N ASP A 434 -32.12 26.94 -11.23
CA ASP A 434 -32.80 27.80 -10.25
C ASP A 434 -32.11 29.17 -10.08
N GLU A 435 -30.77 29.23 -10.20
CA GLU A 435 -30.00 30.49 -10.22
C GLU A 435 -30.23 31.28 -11.51
N ILE A 436 -30.39 30.61 -12.66
CA ILE A 436 -30.70 31.24 -13.95
C ILE A 436 -32.17 31.69 -14.02
N SER A 437 -33.09 31.00 -13.32
CA SER A 437 -34.52 31.33 -13.32
C SER A 437 -34.95 32.35 -12.26
N LYS A 438 -34.02 32.89 -11.46
CA LYS A 438 -34.34 34.04 -10.60
C LYS A 438 -34.48 35.28 -11.49
N PRO A 439 -35.64 35.95 -11.54
CA PRO A 439 -35.76 37.21 -12.25
C PRO A 439 -34.83 38.24 -11.59
N ASP A 440 -34.09 38.99 -12.42
CA ASP A 440 -33.37 40.21 -12.03
C ASP A 440 -34.36 41.24 -11.47
N HIS A 441 -34.73 41.09 -10.20
CA HIS A 441 -35.46 42.12 -9.46
C HIS A 441 -34.59 42.57 -8.29
N GLN A 442 -33.50 43.27 -8.62
CA GLN A 442 -32.82 44.18 -7.70
C GLN A 442 -31.85 45.14 -8.42
N LEU A 443 -32.31 45.81 -9.47
CA LEU A 443 -31.59 46.92 -10.09
C LEU A 443 -32.54 48.07 -10.51
N ASP A 444 -33.59 48.38 -9.75
CA ASP A 444 -34.48 49.54 -10.05
C ASP A 444 -34.94 50.30 -8.79
N SER A 445 -34.05 50.51 -7.80
CA SER A 445 -34.38 51.43 -6.68
C SER A 445 -33.20 52.23 -6.12
N VAL A 446 -32.23 52.60 -6.96
CA VAL A 446 -31.16 53.56 -6.59
C VAL A 446 -31.20 54.81 -7.48
N GLY A 447 -32.31 55.02 -8.21
CA GLY A 447 -32.50 56.14 -9.14
C GLY A 447 -33.07 57.43 -8.53
N GLU A 448 -33.52 57.45 -7.28
CA GLU A 448 -34.12 58.63 -6.66
C GLU A 448 -33.62 58.77 -5.22
N LEU A 449 -32.53 59.50 -4.98
CA LEU A 449 -32.23 60.17 -3.70
C LEU A 449 -30.97 61.05 -3.69
N ILE A 450 -30.53 61.56 -4.85
CA ILE A 450 -29.52 62.63 -4.89
C ILE A 450 -29.99 63.65 -5.91
N LEU A 451 -30.77 64.63 -5.46
CA LEU A 451 -30.87 66.01 -5.98
C LEU A 451 -32.06 66.73 -5.31
N GLN A 452 -31.99 66.90 -3.99
CA GLN A 452 -32.75 67.92 -3.26
C GLN A 452 -32.11 68.10 -1.88
N ASP A 453 -31.12 69.00 -1.80
CA ASP A 453 -31.08 70.10 -0.83
C ASP A 453 -29.68 70.75 -0.79
N LYS A 454 -29.68 72.04 -1.16
CA LYS A 454 -28.79 73.16 -0.75
C LYS A 454 -27.28 73.06 -0.92
#